data_AF-A0A2N9NNQ7-F1
#
_entry.id   AF-A0A2N9NNQ7-F1
#
_cell.length_a   1.000
_cell.length_b   1.000
_cell.length_c   1.000
_cell.angle_alpha   90.00
_cell.angle_beta   90.00
_cell.angle_gamma   90.00
#
_symmetry.space_group_name_H-M   'P 1'
#
loop_
_entity.id
_entity.type
_entity.pdbx_description
1 polymer ?
#
loop_
_entity_poly.entity_id
_entity_poly.type
_entity_poly.pdbx_seq_one_letter_code
_entity_poly.pdbx_strand_id
1 'polypeptide(L)'
;MSTILFLLLTWMTYAVAAAVVLTPIVFLARKRVHWHSWELLCLLFPFFIWVGLDFATGGKSLANLAIEPVILGLTLGVGALARVAMSTRMPEDRAALVAHFGSGWRRR
;
A
#
# COMPACT_ATOMS: atom_id res chain seq x y z
N MET A 1 -18.11 21.15 -13.87
CA MET A 1 -16.98 21.12 -12.91
C MET A 1 -15.71 20.81 -13.67
N SER A 2 -14.59 21.46 -13.39
CA SER A 2 -13.32 21.20 -14.07
C SER A 2 -12.81 19.80 -13.72
N THR A 3 -12.28 19.05 -14.69
CA THR A 3 -11.71 17.69 -14.52
C THR A 3 -10.69 17.63 -13.37
N ILE A 4 -9.91 18.69 -13.20
CA ILE A 4 -8.91 18.83 -12.14
C ILE A 4 -9.56 18.79 -10.74
N LEU A 5 -10.66 19.52 -10.55
CA LEU A 5 -11.39 19.54 -9.28
C LEU A 5 -11.91 18.14 -8.93
N PHE A 6 -12.35 17.39 -9.94
CA PHE A 6 -12.85 16.04 -9.80
C PHE A 6 -11.75 15.06 -9.38
N LEU A 7 -10.59 15.13 -10.04
CA LEU A 7 -9.41 14.34 -9.69
C LEU A 7 -8.92 14.65 -8.28
N LEU A 8 -8.93 15.92 -7.87
CA LEU A 8 -8.56 16.31 -6.50
C LEU A 8 -9.53 15.76 -5.46
N LEU A 9 -10.84 15.82 -5.72
CA LEU A 9 -11.85 15.28 -4.80
C LEU A 9 -11.71 13.76 -4.64
N THR A 10 -11.59 13.02 -5.75
CA THR A 10 -11.41 11.56 -5.74
C THR A 10 -10.06 11.15 -5.13
N TRP A 11 -9.01 11.95 -5.32
CA TRP A 11 -7.74 11.76 -4.64
C TRP A 11 -7.85 11.93 -3.12
N MET A 12 -8.54 12.98 -2.67
CA MET A 12 -8.74 13.24 -1.24
C MET A 12 -9.57 12.14 -0.58
N THR A 13 -10.64 11.65 -1.21
CA THR A 13 -11.44 10.55 -0.65
C THR A 13 -10.63 9.26 -0.53
N TYR A 14 -9.85 8.92 -1.56
CA TYR A 14 -8.92 7.80 -1.54
C TYR A 14 -7.87 7.95 -0.42
N ALA A 15 -7.21 9.12 -0.35
CA ALA A 15 -6.15 9.37 0.62
C ALA A 15 -6.66 9.32 2.06
N VAL A 16 -7.84 9.89 2.33
CA VAL A 16 -8.47 9.84 3.65
C VAL A 16 -8.85 8.41 4.02
N ALA A 17 -9.49 7.65 3.12
CA ALA A 17 -9.84 6.26 3.38
C ALA A 17 -8.59 5.40 3.66
N ALA A 18 -7.55 5.57 2.85
CA ALA A 18 -6.27 4.90 3.04
C ALA A 18 -5.62 5.28 4.37
N ALA A 19 -5.58 6.56 4.72
CA ALA A 19 -4.99 7.03 5.97
C ALA A 19 -5.73 6.48 7.20
N VAL A 20 -7.06 6.45 7.19
CA VAL A 20 -7.87 5.91 8.30
C VAL A 20 -7.53 4.45 8.57
N VAL A 21 -7.31 3.64 7.53
CA VAL A 21 -7.01 2.21 7.70
C VAL A 21 -5.53 1.95 7.95
N LEU A 22 -4.64 2.63 7.23
CA LEU A 22 -3.19 2.40 7.35
C LEU A 22 -2.62 2.95 8.66
N THR A 23 -3.12 4.08 9.17
CA THR A 23 -2.60 4.70 10.40
C THR A 23 -2.55 3.74 11.58
N PRO A 24 -3.64 3.05 11.98
CA PRO A 24 -3.59 2.11 13.09
C PRO A 24 -2.69 0.90 12.79
N ILE A 25 -2.68 0.39 11.56
CA ILE A 25 -1.84 -0.76 11.18
C ILE A 25 -0.36 -0.41 11.31
N VAL A 26 0.05 0.70 10.70
CA VAL A 26 1.45 1.17 10.73
C VAL A 26 1.85 1.54 12.15
N PHE A 27 0.99 2.22 12.91
CA PHE A 27 1.27 2.60 14.29
C PHE A 27 1.48 1.39 15.21
N LEU A 28 0.65 0.35 15.08
CA LEU A 28 0.78 -0.89 15.86
C LEU A 28 1.98 -1.74 15.38
N ALA A 29 2.23 -1.77 14.08
CA ALA A 29 3.30 -2.55 13.48
C ALA A 29 4.68 -1.86 13.46
N ARG A 30 4.79 -0.58 13.86
CA ARG A 30 6.04 0.21 13.80
C ARG A 30 7.25 -0.43 14.51
N LYS A 31 7.00 -1.26 15.52
CA LYS A 31 8.06 -1.98 16.26
C LYS A 31 8.38 -3.36 15.65
N ARG A 32 7.52 -3.88 14.78
CA ARG A 32 7.60 -5.23 14.20
C ARG A 32 8.07 -5.22 12.74
N VAL A 33 7.74 -4.15 12.00
CA VAL A 33 7.99 -4.04 10.56
C VAL A 33 8.74 -2.74 10.29
N HIS A 34 9.85 -2.84 9.56
CA HIS A 34 10.50 -1.67 8.99
C HIS A 34 9.75 -1.26 7.71
N TRP A 35 9.27 -0.03 7.69
CA TRP A 35 8.57 0.56 6.54
C TRP A 35 9.56 1.41 5.77
N HIS A 36 9.70 1.17 4.47
CA HIS A 36 10.55 1.98 3.61
C HIS A 36 9.75 3.08 2.91
N SER A 37 10.39 4.21 2.63
CA SER A 37 9.75 5.35 1.93
C SER A 37 9.22 4.98 0.55
N TRP A 38 9.78 3.96 -0.12
CA TRP A 38 9.25 3.49 -1.41
C TRP A 38 7.88 2.80 -1.27
N GLU A 39 7.50 2.33 -0.08
CA GLU A 39 6.17 1.74 0.15
C GLU A 39 5.06 2.80 0.09
N LEU A 40 5.41 4.08 0.16
CA LEU A 40 4.49 5.18 -0.18
C LEU A 40 4.06 5.13 -1.66
N LEU A 41 4.85 4.51 -2.53
CA LEU A 41 4.44 4.30 -3.93
C LEU A 41 3.22 3.36 -4.01
N CYS A 42 3.03 2.46 -3.04
CA CYS A 42 1.84 1.62 -2.97
C CYS A 42 0.56 2.44 -2.72
N LEU A 43 0.67 3.66 -2.18
CA LEU A 43 -0.46 4.61 -2.14
C LEU A 43 -0.68 5.29 -3.49
N LEU A 44 0.37 5.53 -4.27
CA LEU A 44 0.24 6.27 -5.53
C LEU A 44 -0.26 5.39 -6.68
N PHE A 45 0.35 4.21 -6.85
CA PHE A 45 0.13 3.35 -8.01
C PHE A 45 -1.34 2.94 -8.22
N PRO A 46 -2.07 2.43 -7.22
CA PRO A 46 -3.45 1.95 -7.42
C PRO A 46 -4.39 3.05 -7.89
N PHE A 47 -4.21 4.27 -7.37
CA PHE A 47 -5.01 5.41 -7.79
C PHE A 47 -4.71 5.82 -9.23
N PHE A 48 -3.43 5.90 -9.62
CA PHE A 48 -3.08 6.26 -11.00
C PHE A 48 -3.55 5.22 -12.01
N ILE A 49 -3.46 3.93 -11.66
CA ILE A 49 -4.02 2.84 -12.48
C ILE A 49 -5.53 3.02 -12.63
N TRP A 50 -6.24 3.31 -11.54
CA TRP A 50 -7.68 3.52 -11.56
C TRP A 50 -8.07 4.74 -12.42
N VAL A 51 -7.37 5.86 -12.28
CA VAL A 51 -7.58 7.05 -13.12
C VAL A 51 -7.36 6.73 -14.60
N GLY A 52 -6.28 6.02 -14.93
CA GLY A 52 -6.01 5.61 -16.32
C GLY A 52 -7.11 4.72 -16.90
N LEU A 53 -7.64 3.78 -16.11
CA LEU A 53 -8.76 2.93 -16.51
C LEU A 53 -10.07 3.72 -16.68
N ASP A 54 -10.35 4.69 -15.81
CA ASP A 54 -11.55 5.54 -15.92
C ASP A 54 -11.53 6.38 -17.21
N PHE A 55 -10.37 6.97 -17.53
CA PHE A 55 -10.17 7.69 -18.80
C PHE A 55 -10.30 6.78 -20.03
N ALA A 56 -9.86 5.53 -19.95
CA ALA A 56 -9.91 4.59 -21.07
C ALA A 56 -11.31 4.01 -21.33
N THR A 57 -12.14 3.87 -20.29
CA THR A 57 -13.45 3.18 -20.37
C THR A 57 -14.64 4.11 -20.61
N GLY A 58 -14.42 5.44 -20.60
CA GLY A 58 -15.45 6.41 -20.95
C GLY A 58 -16.46 6.63 -19.84
N GLY A 59 -16.00 7.20 -18.72
CA GLY A 59 -16.82 7.96 -17.76
C GLY A 59 -17.89 7.15 -17.00
N LYS A 60 -17.58 6.80 -15.75
CA LYS A 60 -18.54 6.17 -14.84
C LYS A 60 -19.54 7.17 -14.24
N SER A 61 -20.59 6.65 -13.61
CA SER A 61 -21.51 7.48 -12.83
C SER A 61 -20.78 8.16 -11.66
N LEU A 62 -21.24 9.36 -11.27
CA LEU A 62 -20.66 10.12 -10.15
C LEU A 62 -20.61 9.33 -8.84
N ALA A 63 -21.60 8.47 -8.59
CA ALA A 63 -21.63 7.60 -7.41
C ALA A 63 -20.51 6.56 -7.44
N ASN A 64 -20.26 5.92 -8.59
CA ASN A 64 -19.16 4.98 -8.74
C ASN A 64 -17.80 5.66 -8.59
N LEU A 65 -17.65 6.86 -9.15
CA LEU A 65 -16.40 7.64 -9.03
C LEU A 65 -16.07 8.07 -7.59
N ALA A 66 -17.06 8.17 -6.69
CA ALA A 66 -16.81 8.49 -5.29
C ALA A 66 -16.54 7.24 -4.43
N ILE A 67 -17.22 6.13 -4.72
CA ILE A 67 -17.15 4.89 -3.94
C ILE A 67 -15.91 4.08 -4.29
N GLU A 68 -15.56 3.99 -5.58
CA GLU A 68 -14.42 3.18 -6.03
C GLU A 68 -13.07 3.63 -5.42
N PRO A 69 -12.74 4.93 -5.31
CA PRO A 69 -11.53 5.39 -4.63
C PRO A 69 -11.54 5.04 -3.14
N VAL A 70 -12.71 5.02 -2.47
CA VAL A 70 -12.81 4.59 -1.08
C VAL A 70 -12.47 3.11 -0.96
N ILE A 71 -13.08 2.26 -1.80
CA ILE A 71 -12.81 0.81 -1.80
C ILE A 71 -11.32 0.56 -2.07
N LEU A 72 -10.73 1.25 -3.05
CA LEU A 72 -9.30 1.16 -3.34
C LEU A 72 -8.45 1.54 -2.11
N GLY A 73 -8.77 2.65 -1.43
CA GLY A 73 -8.08 3.05 -0.21
C GLY A 73 -8.16 1.99 0.90
N LEU A 74 -9.31 1.34 1.05
CA LEU A 74 -9.49 0.25 2.03
C LEU A 74 -8.63 -0.99 1.69
N THR A 75 -8.45 -1.33 0.41
CA THR A 75 -7.63 -2.49 0.00
C THR A 75 -6.15 -2.36 0.41
N LEU A 76 -5.64 -1.13 0.55
CA LEU A 76 -4.29 -0.91 1.08
C LEU A 76 -4.12 -1.43 2.51
N GLY A 77 -5.18 -1.38 3.31
CA GLY A 77 -5.20 -1.98 4.65
C GLY A 77 -4.95 -3.48 4.61
N VAL A 78 -5.56 -4.19 3.66
CA VAL A 78 -5.35 -5.63 3.47
C VAL A 78 -3.89 -5.92 3.10
N GLY A 79 -3.31 -5.14 2.20
CA GLY A 79 -1.90 -5.27 1.83
C GLY A 79 -0.95 -5.01 3.01
N ALA A 80 -1.23 -3.97 3.80
CA ALA A 80 -0.47 -3.66 5.01
C ALA A 80 -0.58 -4.76 6.07
N LEU A 81 -1.79 -5.30 6.31
CA LEU A 81 -2.00 -6.43 7.22
C LEU A 81 -1.28 -7.69 6.74
N ALA A 82 -1.33 -7.99 5.44
CA ALA A 82 -0.62 -9.12 4.87
C ALA A 82 0.89 -9.01 5.09
N ARG A 83 1.48 -7.82 4.90
CA ARG A 83 2.89 -7.56 5.18
C ARG A 83 3.22 -7.77 6.66
N VAL A 84 2.40 -7.22 7.56
CA VAL A 84 2.59 -7.39 9.01
C VAL A 84 2.51 -8.87 9.40
N ALA A 85 1.56 -9.62 8.83
CA ALA A 85 1.41 -11.06 9.07
C ALA A 85 2.54 -11.91 8.47
N MET A 86 3.17 -11.47 7.38
CA MET A 86 4.36 -12.13 6.82
C MET A 86 5.60 -11.86 7.67
N SER A 87 5.75 -10.64 8.20
CA SER A 87 6.87 -10.27 9.05
C SER A 87 6.93 -11.06 10.36
N THR A 88 5.80 -11.50 10.91
CA THR A 88 5.77 -12.35 12.11
C THR A 88 6.15 -13.82 11.84
N ARG A 89 6.19 -14.23 10.56
CA ARG A 89 6.55 -15.60 10.15
C ARG A 89 8.03 -15.79 9.84
N MET A 90 8.85 -14.76 10.02
CA MET A 90 10.30 -14.82 9.88
C MET A 90 10.93 -14.87 11.28
N PRO A 91 11.12 -16.07 11.87
CA PRO A 91 11.84 -16.21 13.13
C PRO A 91 13.30 -15.83 12.90
N GLU A 92 13.84 -15.02 13.83
CA GLU A 92 15.22 -14.51 13.85
C GLU A 92 16.27 -15.63 13.65
N ASP A 93 15.94 -16.87 14.00
CA ASP A 93 16.77 -18.07 13.80
C ASP A 93 17.19 -18.31 12.34
N ARG A 94 16.35 -17.96 11.35
CA ARG A 94 16.71 -18.17 9.92
C ARG A 94 17.58 -17.05 9.36
N ALA A 95 17.51 -15.84 9.92
CA ALA A 95 18.38 -14.73 9.51
C ALA A 95 19.83 -14.98 9.95
N ALA A 96 20.02 -15.54 11.15
CA ALA A 96 21.33 -15.96 11.63
C ALA A 96 21.91 -17.11 10.79
N LEU A 97 21.08 -18.08 10.39
CA LEU A 97 21.52 -19.20 9.54
C LEU A 97 22.00 -18.72 8.16
N VAL A 98 21.26 -17.82 7.50
CA VAL A 98 21.65 -17.30 6.18
C VAL A 98 22.93 -16.44 6.26
N ALA A 99 23.11 -15.67 7.33
CA ALA A 99 24.36 -14.94 7.58
C ALA A 99 25.56 -15.86 7.84
N HIS A 100 25.33 -17.00 8.51
CA HIS A 100 26.38 -17.99 8.75
C HIS A 100 26.75 -18.81 7.50
N PHE A 101 25.78 -19.16 6.66
CA PHE A 101 26.05 -19.89 5.40
C PHE A 101 26.61 -18.99 4.29
N GLY A 102 26.31 -17.67 4.30
CA GLY A 102 26.87 -16.72 3.33
C GLY A 102 28.33 -16.33 3.57
N SER A 103 28.83 -16.45 4.81
CA SER A 103 30.21 -16.10 5.17
C SER A 103 31.23 -17.25 4.97
N GLY A 104 30.76 -18.48 4.75
CA GLY A 104 31.62 -19.66 4.55
C GLY A 104 32.20 -19.83 3.13
N TRP A 105 31.68 -19.13 2.11
CA TRP A 105 32.11 -19.31 0.72
C TRP A 105 33.37 -18.50 0.36
N ARG A 106 33.82 -17.56 1.21
CA ARG A 106 34.89 -16.60 0.87
C ARG A 106 36.28 -16.96 1.40
N ARG A 107 36.55 -18.25 1.66
CA ARG A 107 37.89 -18.74 2.01
C ARG A 107 38.12 -20.17 1.51
N ARG A 108 38.31 -20.35 0.20
CA ARG A 108 39.29 -21.28 -0.39
C ARG A 108 39.73 -20.75 -1.73
#